data_AF-A0A0R2M311-F1
#
_entry.id   AF-A0A0R2M311-F1
#
_cell.length_a   1.000
_cell.length_b   1.000
_cell.length_c   1.000
_cell.angle_alpha   90.00
_cell.angle_beta   90.00
_cell.angle_gamma   90.00
#
_symmetry.space_group_name_H-M   'P 1'
#
loop_
_entity.id
_entity.type
_entity.pdbx_description
1 polymer ?
#
loop_
_entity_poly.entity_id
_entity_poly.type
_entity_poly.pdbx_seq_one_letter_code
_entity_poly.pdbx_strand_id
1 'polypeptide(L)'
;MKSEQFLTQKVSSLQNEFELAGIKAYDSEQLQGKKKKQLTNAAKVIGAGINQNLITAVLDSTIFGSGKEGAVFTGKWCMIRGSFGDPSGKIDLARLQSIDYVINTSTNDKGKEVKEYRLEWKYQDDNEEAETHYLSTSTKTDGDVLACVDKVLNDFNENADSENIKETDHGQTLTDLGEDAVFQYLKIIYLYLVGPENNFGDHELRNYTMLQSQLNVSSEMDQRLRVYRMESEHETLASQVEALKTFIPEGSQPTIFQSLVNDILSTFSDDDLAGWEEEPKLATVLQVTNVSSDQAKFFARNQQLTRRQLNEKLTDNEVKELTKKLAASGASVGASLLALAVTGASVGAFGEAGLGTLAFMTMSTGGLGLAVVGIGAASVAAYKGVEYLTNSQKSKYAYRNELLQAKVIKLSNSQQIIMKDINYMTDKIADEMSKNESNEVKLERAERWIASVRNRSKVGTKMDQERISANREQLISEIPVQIDREKLHDLVQSHTFGNEIETQILGLYDDEDNLQANLSVRSLSMLLNRLNSIEYTKAATMANTKVAGKKVKGMANSFIKRYTDDKSEQQDDESEQQPE
;
A
#
# COMPACT_ATOMS: atom_id res chain seq x y z
N MET A 1 30.94 10.19 -3.99
CA MET A 1 29.52 9.77 -3.83
C MET A 1 29.15 9.88 -2.35
N LYS A 2 27.90 10.10 -1.97
CA LYS A 2 27.57 10.16 -0.53
C LYS A 2 27.67 8.78 0.13
N SER A 3 27.93 8.74 1.44
CA SER A 3 28.21 7.49 2.16
C SER A 3 27.11 6.43 1.99
N GLU A 4 25.84 6.80 2.19
CA GLU A 4 24.71 5.87 2.07
C GLU A 4 24.53 5.34 0.64
N GLN A 5 24.74 6.19 -0.37
CA GLN A 5 24.67 5.79 -1.78
C GLN A 5 25.78 4.79 -2.12
N PHE A 6 27.02 5.06 -1.66
CA PHE A 6 28.14 4.15 -1.84
C PHE A 6 27.86 2.79 -1.22
N LEU A 7 27.45 2.76 0.05
CA LEU A 7 27.20 1.52 0.78
C LEU A 7 26.11 0.69 0.11
N THR A 8 25.01 1.33 -0.30
CA THR A 8 23.91 0.67 -1.03
C THR A 8 24.43 0.04 -2.33
N GLN A 9 25.09 0.81 -3.19
CA GLN A 9 25.59 0.31 -4.48
C GLN A 9 26.65 -0.78 -4.33
N LYS A 10 27.60 -0.59 -3.42
CA LYS A 10 28.69 -1.55 -3.18
C LYS A 10 28.11 -2.88 -2.67
N VAL A 11 27.21 -2.86 -1.70
CA VAL A 11 26.56 -4.08 -1.20
C VAL A 11 25.73 -4.76 -2.30
N SER A 12 24.92 -4.03 -3.06
CA SER A 12 24.12 -4.62 -4.14
C SER A 12 25.00 -5.26 -5.22
N SER A 13 26.12 -4.64 -5.59
CA SER A 13 27.05 -5.20 -6.60
C SER A 13 27.78 -6.47 -6.13
N LEU A 14 27.96 -6.66 -4.82
CA LEU A 14 28.65 -7.80 -4.23
C LEU A 14 27.70 -8.92 -3.75
N GLN A 15 26.38 -8.77 -3.90
CA GLN A 15 25.38 -9.72 -3.39
C GLN A 15 25.66 -11.17 -3.82
N ASN A 16 25.88 -11.42 -5.11
CA ASN A 16 26.15 -12.77 -5.62
C ASN A 16 27.44 -13.37 -5.05
N GLU A 17 28.47 -12.55 -4.87
CA GLU A 17 29.75 -12.98 -4.31
C GLU A 17 29.62 -13.34 -2.82
N PHE A 18 28.86 -12.53 -2.07
CA PHE A 18 28.58 -12.78 -0.67
C PHE A 18 27.72 -14.03 -0.47
N GLU A 19 26.73 -14.27 -1.35
CA GLU A 19 25.92 -15.49 -1.30
C GLU A 19 26.76 -16.75 -1.51
N LEU A 20 27.78 -16.70 -2.38
CA LEU A 20 28.74 -17.80 -2.55
C LEU A 20 29.59 -18.06 -1.28
N ALA A 21 29.82 -17.03 -0.48
CA ALA A 21 30.45 -17.12 0.84
C ALA A 21 29.47 -17.51 1.96
N GLY A 22 28.19 -17.77 1.64
CA GLY A 22 27.16 -18.09 2.62
C GLY A 22 26.62 -16.88 3.40
N ILE A 23 26.96 -15.67 2.98
CA ILE A 23 26.52 -14.41 3.59
C ILE A 23 25.40 -13.80 2.73
N LYS A 24 24.22 -13.61 3.31
CA LYS A 24 23.12 -12.96 2.60
C LYS A 24 23.26 -11.46 2.76
N ALA A 25 23.24 -10.71 1.66
CA ALA A 25 23.36 -9.26 1.70
C ALA A 25 22.05 -8.60 1.27
N TYR A 26 21.65 -7.57 2.02
CA TYR A 26 20.44 -6.81 1.76
C TYR A 26 20.77 -5.32 1.73
N ASP A 27 20.36 -4.65 0.68
CA ASP A 27 20.41 -3.19 0.58
C ASP A 27 19.18 -2.53 1.23
N SER A 28 19.21 -1.20 1.36
CA SER A 28 18.17 -0.39 2.02
C SER A 28 16.79 -0.66 1.42
N GLU A 29 16.70 -0.82 0.11
CA GLU A 29 15.43 -1.00 -0.56
C GLU A 29 14.79 -2.37 -0.26
N GLN A 30 15.60 -3.44 -0.31
CA GLN A 30 15.15 -4.77 0.07
C GLN A 30 14.74 -4.83 1.55
N LEU A 31 15.49 -4.13 2.42
CA LEU A 31 15.24 -4.03 3.86
C LEU A 31 13.92 -3.31 4.18
N GLN A 32 13.63 -2.22 3.48
CA GLN A 32 12.38 -1.48 3.63
C GLN A 32 11.16 -2.22 3.03
N GLY A 33 11.39 -3.12 2.06
CA GLY A 33 10.37 -3.98 1.48
C GLY A 33 10.32 -5.38 2.09
N LYS A 34 10.77 -6.38 1.31
CA LYS A 34 10.60 -7.81 1.57
C LYS A 34 11.38 -8.34 2.79
N LYS A 35 12.35 -7.57 3.30
CA LYS A 35 13.27 -7.97 4.39
C LYS A 35 13.07 -7.19 5.69
N LYS A 36 11.86 -6.64 5.92
CA LYS A 36 11.55 -5.86 7.14
C LYS A 36 11.82 -6.61 8.45
N LYS A 37 11.63 -7.93 8.49
CA LYS A 37 11.96 -8.75 9.67
C LYS A 37 13.47 -8.78 9.94
N GLN A 38 14.28 -8.92 8.89
CA GLN A 38 15.73 -8.88 9.00
C GLN A 38 16.19 -7.48 9.43
N LEU A 39 15.60 -6.43 8.87
CA LEU A 39 15.85 -5.05 9.27
C LEU A 39 15.62 -4.83 10.77
N THR A 40 14.45 -5.22 11.29
CA THR A 40 14.11 -5.07 12.72
C THR A 40 15.05 -5.89 13.62
N ASN A 41 15.38 -7.12 13.23
CA ASN A 41 16.31 -7.95 13.99
C ASN A 41 17.73 -7.39 13.98
N ALA A 42 18.20 -6.91 12.83
CA ALA A 42 19.54 -6.36 12.67
C ALA A 42 19.70 -5.09 13.50
N ALA A 43 18.71 -4.18 13.46
CA ALA A 43 18.67 -2.99 14.30
C ALA A 43 18.73 -3.31 15.79
N LYS A 44 17.91 -4.28 16.23
CA LYS A 44 17.82 -4.67 17.63
C LYS A 44 19.07 -5.39 18.14
N VAL A 45 19.65 -6.29 17.33
CA VAL A 45 20.65 -7.26 17.78
C VAL A 45 22.06 -6.86 17.36
N ILE A 46 22.29 -6.61 16.07
CA ILE A 46 23.62 -6.23 15.54
C ILE A 46 23.89 -4.76 15.84
N GLY A 47 22.92 -3.90 15.51
CA GLY A 47 22.97 -2.46 15.74
C GLY A 47 22.71 -2.02 17.19
N ALA A 48 22.65 -2.96 18.14
CA ALA A 48 22.47 -2.69 19.57
C ALA A 48 21.31 -1.72 19.92
N GLY A 49 20.20 -1.78 19.17
CA GLY A 49 19.01 -0.98 19.42
C GLY A 49 18.95 0.37 18.70
N ILE A 50 19.78 0.60 17.67
CA ILE A 50 19.63 1.78 16.81
C ILE A 50 18.25 1.82 16.13
N ASN A 51 17.85 3.01 15.69
CA ASN A 51 16.67 3.15 14.84
C ASN A 51 16.90 2.37 13.53
N GLN A 52 16.03 1.40 13.25
CA GLN A 52 16.11 0.55 12.07
C GLN A 52 16.08 1.35 10.76
N ASN A 53 15.44 2.52 10.75
CA ASN A 53 15.35 3.33 9.55
C ASN A 53 16.66 4.05 9.19
N LEU A 54 17.70 3.98 10.02
CA LEU A 54 19.03 4.51 9.71
C LEU A 54 19.93 3.46 9.02
N ILE A 55 19.43 2.24 8.85
CA ILE A 55 20.20 1.13 8.28
C ILE A 55 20.13 1.19 6.77
N THR A 56 21.32 1.28 6.16
CA THR A 56 21.53 1.33 4.72
C THR A 56 21.75 -0.06 4.12
N ALA A 57 22.37 -0.97 4.87
CA ALA A 57 22.61 -2.33 4.41
C ALA A 57 22.82 -3.31 5.57
N VAL A 58 22.55 -4.59 5.31
CA VAL A 58 22.76 -5.70 6.23
C VAL A 58 23.48 -6.84 5.53
N LEU A 59 24.56 -7.33 6.15
CA LEU A 59 25.14 -8.64 5.88
C LEU A 59 24.64 -9.59 6.96
N ASP A 60 23.98 -10.67 6.54
CA ASP A 60 23.34 -11.65 7.40
C ASP A 60 24.03 -13.00 7.24
N SER A 61 24.80 -13.37 8.26
CA SER A 61 25.52 -14.66 8.32
C SER A 61 24.68 -15.78 8.91
N THR A 62 23.44 -15.49 9.36
CA THR A 62 22.62 -16.52 9.99
C THR A 62 22.13 -17.53 8.96
N ILE A 63 22.20 -18.82 9.33
CA ILE A 63 21.84 -19.95 8.46
C ILE A 63 20.45 -19.75 7.84
N PHE A 64 19.46 -19.34 8.65
CA PHE A 64 18.07 -19.15 8.22
C PHE A 64 17.75 -17.72 7.75
N GLY A 65 18.73 -16.82 7.69
CA GLY A 65 18.52 -15.45 7.21
C GLY A 65 17.63 -14.63 8.16
N SER A 66 17.88 -14.72 9.45
CA SER A 66 17.15 -14.02 10.51
C SER A 66 17.61 -12.57 10.73
N GLY A 67 18.80 -12.18 10.25
CA GLY A 67 19.37 -10.84 10.44
C GLY A 67 19.87 -10.58 11.86
N LYS A 68 20.32 -11.60 12.60
CA LYS A 68 20.77 -11.45 14.01
C LYS A 68 22.28 -11.51 14.19
N GLU A 69 23.01 -11.92 13.16
CA GLU A 69 24.47 -12.07 13.13
C GLU A 69 24.96 -11.57 11.75
N GLY A 70 26.18 -11.06 11.71
CA GLY A 70 26.81 -10.47 10.54
C GLY A 70 27.20 -9.01 10.77
N ALA A 71 26.83 -8.12 9.84
CA ALA A 71 27.15 -6.70 9.91
C ALA A 71 25.97 -5.80 9.50
N VAL A 72 25.89 -4.63 10.11
CA VAL A 72 24.94 -3.56 9.80
C VAL A 72 25.72 -2.33 9.39
N PHE A 73 25.30 -1.70 8.29
CA PHE A 73 25.82 -0.42 7.85
C PHE A 73 24.76 0.66 8.01
N THR A 74 25.15 1.78 8.63
CA THR A 74 24.46 3.07 8.50
C THR A 74 25.33 3.99 7.65
N GLY A 75 24.84 5.18 7.33
CA GLY A 75 25.66 6.18 6.66
C GLY A 75 26.89 6.68 7.44
N LYS A 76 27.02 6.33 8.74
CA LYS A 76 28.14 6.71 9.62
C LYS A 76 28.87 5.54 10.26
N TRP A 77 28.23 4.38 10.40
CA TRP A 77 28.74 3.29 11.22
C TRP A 77 28.70 1.96 10.47
N CYS A 78 29.74 1.14 10.64
CA CYS A 78 29.63 -0.30 10.45
C CYS A 78 29.62 -0.98 11.82
N MET A 79 28.60 -1.78 12.11
CA MET A 79 28.46 -2.52 13.36
C MET A 79 28.49 -4.01 13.04
N ILE A 80 29.36 -4.75 13.71
CA ILE A 80 29.62 -6.16 13.46
C ILE A 80 29.21 -6.95 14.70
N ARG A 81 28.55 -8.09 14.50
CA ARG A 81 28.24 -9.06 15.55
C ARG A 81 28.29 -10.47 15.00
N GLY A 82 29.25 -11.25 15.45
CA GLY A 82 29.38 -12.66 15.11
C GLY A 82 28.50 -13.58 15.96
N SER A 83 28.76 -14.87 15.77
CA SER A 83 28.06 -15.99 16.42
C SER A 83 28.12 -15.88 17.95
N PHE A 84 26.99 -16.08 18.62
CA PHE A 84 26.87 -15.93 20.09
C PHE A 84 27.18 -14.53 20.64
N GLY A 85 27.39 -13.54 19.78
CA GLY A 85 27.70 -12.16 20.16
C GLY A 85 29.16 -11.76 20.01
N ASP A 86 30.04 -12.69 19.69
CA ASP A 86 31.45 -12.42 19.41
C ASP A 86 31.80 -12.89 17.98
N PRO A 87 32.62 -12.15 17.24
CA PRO A 87 33.17 -10.85 17.59
C PRO A 87 32.12 -9.72 17.53
N SER A 88 32.22 -8.70 18.38
CA SER A 88 31.42 -7.47 18.27
C SER A 88 32.31 -6.24 18.07
N GLY A 89 31.99 -5.40 17.09
CA GLY A 89 32.77 -4.21 16.78
C GLY A 89 31.92 -3.08 16.19
N LYS A 90 32.43 -1.84 16.29
CA LYS A 90 31.80 -0.66 15.70
C LYS A 90 32.88 0.22 15.08
N ILE A 91 32.77 0.46 13.77
CA ILE A 91 33.69 1.25 12.95
C ILE A 91 33.03 2.58 12.63
N ASP A 92 33.69 3.68 12.97
CA ASP A 92 33.31 5.04 12.59
C ASP A 92 33.76 5.32 11.15
N LEU A 93 32.81 5.39 10.22
CA LEU A 93 33.13 5.63 8.81
C LEU A 93 33.64 7.05 8.58
N ALA A 94 33.26 8.02 9.43
CA ALA A 94 33.72 9.41 9.30
C ALA A 94 35.21 9.56 9.59
N ARG A 95 35.77 8.63 10.37
CA ARG A 95 37.17 8.63 10.77
C ARG A 95 37.98 7.58 10.05
N LEU A 96 37.36 6.67 9.28
CA LEU A 96 38.04 5.55 8.66
C LEU A 96 39.15 6.07 7.73
N GLN A 97 40.36 5.51 7.84
CA GLN A 97 41.48 5.81 6.93
C GLN A 97 41.80 4.60 6.03
N SER A 98 41.91 3.42 6.63
CA SER A 98 42.15 2.17 5.92
C SER A 98 41.52 1.01 6.68
N ILE A 99 41.26 -0.09 5.98
CA ILE A 99 40.76 -1.33 6.53
C ILE A 99 41.35 -2.50 5.75
N ASP A 100 41.73 -3.56 6.46
CA ASP A 100 42.36 -4.74 5.88
C ASP A 100 41.87 -6.02 6.56
N TYR A 101 41.59 -7.05 5.76
CA TYR A 101 41.31 -8.40 6.22
C TYR A 101 42.55 -9.30 6.16
N VAL A 102 42.88 -9.94 7.29
CA VAL A 102 44.08 -10.77 7.47
C VAL A 102 43.72 -12.14 8.03
N ILE A 103 44.39 -13.19 7.53
CA ILE A 103 44.28 -14.55 8.07
C ILE A 103 45.61 -14.96 8.70
N ASN A 104 45.64 -15.01 10.02
CA ASN A 104 46.80 -15.49 10.76
C ASN A 104 46.71 -17.01 10.93
N THR A 105 47.73 -17.72 10.45
CA THR A 105 47.82 -19.17 10.59
C THR A 105 48.89 -19.49 11.61
N SER A 106 48.49 -20.15 12.70
CA SER A 106 49.40 -20.64 13.74
C SER A 106 49.25 -22.15 13.91
N THR A 107 50.20 -22.77 14.60
CA THR A 107 50.12 -24.19 14.95
C THR A 107 49.95 -24.29 16.46
N ASN A 108 48.92 -25.01 16.93
CA ASN A 108 48.74 -25.23 18.35
C ASN A 108 49.74 -26.27 18.90
N ASP A 109 49.77 -26.43 20.22
CA ASP A 109 50.63 -27.38 20.93
C ASP A 109 50.45 -28.85 20.51
N LYS A 110 49.39 -29.15 19.71
CA LYS A 110 49.09 -30.49 19.17
C LYS A 110 49.47 -30.62 17.69
N GLY A 111 50.20 -29.67 17.12
CA GLY A 111 50.59 -29.69 15.70
C GLY A 111 49.44 -29.40 14.73
N LYS A 112 48.28 -28.95 15.22
CA LYS A 112 47.12 -28.65 14.37
C LYS A 112 47.13 -27.18 13.98
N GLU A 113 46.90 -26.92 12.70
CA GLU A 113 46.71 -25.60 12.14
C GLU A 113 45.48 -24.91 12.77
N VAL A 114 45.69 -23.71 13.30
CA VAL A 114 44.66 -22.82 13.85
C VAL A 114 44.68 -21.53 13.06
N LYS A 115 43.52 -21.16 12.52
CA LYS A 115 43.32 -19.90 11.79
C LYS A 115 42.65 -18.90 12.70
N GLU A 116 43.25 -17.72 12.80
CA GLU A 116 42.62 -16.52 13.33
C GLU A 116 42.31 -15.61 12.15
N TYR A 117 41.03 -15.24 12.01
CA TYR A 117 40.57 -14.29 11.02
C TYR A 117 40.49 -12.92 11.69
N ARG A 118 41.05 -11.90 11.08
CA ARG A 118 41.15 -10.57 11.66
C ARG A 118 40.78 -9.48 10.67
N LEU A 119 40.02 -8.50 11.14
CA LEU A 119 39.77 -7.23 10.47
C LEU A 119 40.53 -6.15 11.22
N GLU A 120 41.43 -5.43 10.55
CA GLU A 120 42.22 -4.35 11.12
C GLU A 120 41.81 -3.04 10.44
N TRP A 121 41.68 -1.94 11.18
CA TRP A 121 41.38 -0.62 10.60
C TRP A 121 42.10 0.50 11.35
N LYS A 122 42.34 1.60 10.63
CA LYS A 122 42.97 2.80 11.16
C LYS A 122 42.03 3.98 11.04
N TYR A 123 42.09 4.87 12.02
CA TYR A 123 41.42 6.16 11.93
C TYR A 123 42.36 7.26 11.47
N GLN A 124 41.81 8.23 10.75
CA GLN A 124 42.47 9.48 10.43
C GLN A 124 42.65 10.27 11.72
N ASP A 125 43.90 10.60 12.03
CA ASP A 125 44.26 11.42 13.19
C ASP A 125 44.98 12.68 12.69
N ASP A 126 44.62 13.83 13.25
CA ASP A 126 45.09 15.12 12.77
C ASP A 126 46.56 15.38 13.14
N ASN A 127 47.14 14.68 14.13
CA ASN A 127 48.54 14.89 14.58
C ASN A 127 49.23 13.74 15.36
N GLU A 128 48.68 12.52 15.45
CA GLU A 128 49.31 11.39 16.18
C GLU A 128 49.46 10.09 15.34
N GLU A 129 50.26 9.12 15.82
CA GLU A 129 50.38 7.80 15.18
C GLU A 129 49.00 7.12 15.12
N ALA A 130 48.49 6.87 13.91
CA ALA A 130 47.15 6.32 13.69
C ALA A 130 46.87 5.07 14.54
N GLU A 131 45.90 5.16 15.45
CA GLU A 131 45.48 4.05 16.31
C GLU A 131 44.98 2.90 15.43
N THR A 132 45.62 1.74 15.54
CA THR A 132 45.21 0.52 14.83
C THR A 132 44.25 -0.26 15.70
N HIS A 133 43.00 -0.35 15.24
CA HIS A 133 41.97 -1.16 15.85
C HIS A 133 41.88 -2.50 15.14
N TYR A 134 41.46 -3.55 15.86
CA TYR A 134 41.22 -4.83 15.24
C TYR A 134 40.08 -5.60 15.90
N LEU A 135 39.52 -6.51 15.12
CA LEU A 135 38.51 -7.47 15.54
C LEU A 135 38.92 -8.85 15.03
N SER A 136 38.99 -9.85 15.91
CA SER A 136 39.40 -11.20 15.51
C SER A 136 38.42 -12.29 15.93
N THR A 137 38.45 -13.41 15.20
CA THR A 137 37.63 -14.60 15.45
C THR A 137 38.38 -15.85 15.01
N SER A 138 38.02 -16.97 15.63
CA SER A 138 38.52 -18.30 15.24
C SER A 138 37.51 -19.07 14.37
N THR A 139 36.30 -18.53 14.17
CA THR A 139 35.28 -19.20 13.36
C THR A 139 35.38 -18.74 11.91
N LYS A 140 35.21 -19.70 10.97
CA LYS A 140 35.25 -19.38 9.53
C LYS A 140 34.10 -18.48 9.13
N THR A 141 32.88 -18.75 9.60
CA THR A 141 31.68 -17.96 9.27
C THR A 141 31.80 -16.50 9.69
N ASP A 142 32.27 -16.22 10.90
CA ASP A 142 32.48 -14.84 11.32
C ASP A 142 33.65 -14.22 10.55
N GLY A 143 34.70 -15.01 10.26
CA GLY A 143 35.81 -14.58 9.40
C GLY A 143 35.38 -14.22 7.97
N ASP A 144 34.36 -14.88 7.42
CA ASP A 144 33.78 -14.55 6.12
C ASP A 144 32.98 -13.24 6.17
N VAL A 145 32.30 -12.94 7.29
CA VAL A 145 31.67 -11.63 7.52
C VAL A 145 32.74 -10.54 7.53
N LEU A 146 33.84 -10.74 8.25
CA LEU A 146 34.94 -9.76 8.30
C LEU A 146 35.53 -9.50 6.91
N ALA A 147 35.72 -10.55 6.10
CA ALA A 147 36.17 -10.41 4.72
C ALA A 147 35.16 -9.66 3.83
N CYS A 148 33.86 -9.86 4.06
CA CYS A 148 32.83 -9.10 3.34
C CYS A 148 32.81 -7.63 3.76
N VAL A 149 32.99 -7.32 5.05
CA VAL A 149 33.08 -5.94 5.54
C VAL A 149 34.27 -5.22 4.93
N ASP A 150 35.45 -5.86 4.90
CA ASP A 150 36.63 -5.36 4.19
C ASP A 150 36.30 -5.01 2.74
N LYS A 151 35.73 -5.94 1.96
CA LYS A 151 35.34 -5.68 0.56
C LYS A 151 34.36 -4.53 0.37
N VAL A 152 33.46 -4.29 1.32
CA VAL A 152 32.54 -3.15 1.28
C VAL A 152 33.29 -1.85 1.56
N LEU A 153 34.22 -1.84 2.52
CA LEU A 153 34.81 -0.62 3.06
C LEU A 153 36.19 -0.26 2.49
N ASN A 154 36.91 -1.18 1.84
CA ASN A 154 38.29 -0.96 1.38
C ASN A 154 38.41 0.26 0.45
N ASP A 155 37.41 0.48 -0.41
CA ASP A 155 37.40 1.63 -1.32
C ASP A 155 36.49 2.79 -0.84
N PHE A 156 36.00 2.72 0.41
CA PHE A 156 35.04 3.70 0.93
C PHE A 156 35.64 5.11 0.91
N ASN A 157 36.86 5.29 1.40
CA ASN A 157 37.47 6.62 1.47
C ASN A 157 37.84 7.23 0.11
N GLU A 158 38.08 6.40 -0.89
CA GLU A 158 38.41 6.87 -2.25
C GLU A 158 37.15 7.29 -3.03
N ASN A 159 35.99 6.73 -2.69
CA ASN A 159 34.76 6.86 -3.48
C ASN A 159 33.63 7.58 -2.73
N ALA A 160 33.65 7.55 -1.40
CA ALA A 160 32.74 8.29 -0.56
C ALA A 160 33.25 9.72 -0.33
N ASP A 161 32.35 10.68 -0.35
CA ASP A 161 32.61 12.08 -0.03
C ASP A 161 32.84 12.20 1.48
N SER A 162 34.11 12.34 1.87
CA SER A 162 34.55 12.42 3.26
C SER A 162 33.94 13.60 4.02
N GLU A 163 33.56 14.67 3.32
CA GLU A 163 32.91 15.85 3.91
C GLU A 163 31.39 15.66 4.12
N ASN A 164 30.81 14.58 3.60
CA ASN A 164 29.36 14.36 3.57
C ASN A 164 28.94 12.97 4.10
N ILE A 165 29.69 12.48 5.09
CA ILE A 165 29.36 11.24 5.81
C ILE A 165 28.22 11.53 6.79
N LYS A 166 27.02 11.09 6.43
CA LYS A 166 25.79 11.33 7.18
C LYS A 166 24.92 10.09 7.17
N GLU A 167 24.07 9.98 8.19
CA GLU A 167 23.01 8.97 8.26
C GLU A 167 21.68 9.70 8.20
N THR A 168 20.74 9.16 7.41
CA THR A 168 19.42 9.74 7.25
C THR A 168 18.34 8.68 7.46
N ASP A 169 17.11 9.12 7.71
CA ASP A 169 15.97 8.21 7.88
C ASP A 169 15.49 7.73 6.50
N HIS A 170 15.35 6.41 6.33
CA HIS A 170 14.88 5.73 5.11
C HIS A 170 13.40 5.34 5.15
N GLY A 171 12.71 5.60 6.27
CA GLY A 171 11.34 5.18 6.53
C GLY A 171 10.35 6.34 6.69
N GLN A 172 10.72 7.58 6.35
CA GLN A 172 9.81 8.72 6.44
C GLN A 172 8.74 8.63 5.36
N THR A 173 7.50 8.93 5.75
CA THR A 173 6.37 9.12 4.84
C THR A 173 6.18 10.61 4.53
N LEU A 174 5.42 10.95 3.49
CA LEU A 174 5.17 12.36 3.12
C LEU A 174 4.56 13.17 4.27
N THR A 175 3.70 12.54 5.08
CA THR A 175 3.10 13.17 6.27
C THR A 175 4.08 13.45 7.38
N ASP A 176 5.10 12.62 7.53
CA ASP A 176 6.10 12.81 8.58
C ASP A 176 6.99 14.04 8.30
N LEU A 177 7.08 14.44 7.02
CA LEU A 177 7.86 15.59 6.55
C LEU A 177 7.16 16.95 6.77
N GLY A 178 5.92 16.94 7.24
CA GLY A 178 5.14 18.14 7.54
C GLY A 178 4.46 18.79 6.33
N GLU A 179 3.69 19.84 6.62
CA GLU A 179 2.79 20.47 5.67
C GLU A 179 3.47 21.09 4.44
N ASP A 180 4.65 21.70 4.60
CA ASP A 180 5.35 22.32 3.47
C ASP A 180 5.86 21.29 2.45
N ALA A 181 6.30 20.10 2.91
CA ALA A 181 6.66 19.00 2.02
C ALA A 181 5.44 18.50 1.24
N VAL A 182 4.29 18.34 1.91
CA VAL A 182 3.02 17.94 1.29
C VAL A 182 2.55 18.99 0.27
N PHE A 183 2.65 20.28 0.59
CA PHE A 183 2.35 21.37 -0.33
C PHE A 183 3.21 21.28 -1.58
N GLN A 184 4.52 21.12 -1.40
CA GLN A 184 5.48 21.04 -2.49
C GLN A 184 5.27 19.80 -3.37
N TYR A 185 4.88 18.68 -2.76
CA TYR A 185 4.52 17.45 -3.47
C TYR A 185 3.29 17.63 -4.36
N LEU A 186 2.19 18.15 -3.80
CA LEU A 186 0.96 18.41 -4.55
C LEU A 186 1.14 19.49 -5.62
N LYS A 187 2.02 20.45 -5.38
CA LYS A 187 2.42 21.46 -6.35
C LYS A 187 3.07 20.85 -7.59
N ILE A 188 3.95 19.85 -7.42
CA ILE A 188 4.54 19.12 -8.55
C ILE A 188 3.47 18.40 -9.35
N ILE A 189 2.53 17.72 -8.68
CA ILE A 189 1.40 17.03 -9.34
C ILE A 189 0.53 18.03 -10.10
N TYR A 190 0.26 19.21 -9.53
CA TYR A 190 -0.44 20.29 -10.23
C TYR A 190 0.29 20.68 -11.52
N LEU A 191 1.59 21.00 -11.44
CA LEU A 191 2.39 21.41 -12.60
C LEU A 191 2.50 20.31 -13.67
N TYR A 192 2.49 19.04 -13.26
CA TYR A 192 2.43 17.92 -14.17
C TYR A 192 1.14 17.94 -14.99
N LEU A 193 0.01 18.05 -14.29
CA LEU A 193 -1.33 17.93 -14.85
C LEU A 193 -1.81 19.20 -15.57
N VAL A 194 -1.29 20.36 -15.24
CA VAL A 194 -1.78 21.61 -15.81
C VAL A 194 -1.43 21.73 -17.31
N GLY A 195 -2.39 22.21 -18.09
CA GLY A 195 -2.21 22.46 -19.51
C GLY A 195 -1.40 23.73 -19.81
N PRO A 196 -1.11 24.04 -21.09
CA PRO A 196 -0.30 25.17 -21.51
C PRO A 196 -0.78 26.55 -21.02
N GLU A 197 -2.08 26.70 -20.75
CA GLU A 197 -2.71 27.93 -20.28
C GLU A 197 -2.87 27.99 -18.74
N ASN A 198 -2.12 27.17 -17.99
CA ASN A 198 -2.28 27.02 -16.53
C ASN A 198 -3.72 26.66 -16.09
N ASN A 199 -4.46 25.95 -16.94
CA ASN A 199 -5.81 25.50 -16.63
C ASN A 199 -5.90 23.97 -16.68
N PHE A 200 -6.80 23.42 -15.87
CA PHE A 200 -7.14 22.00 -15.91
C PHE A 200 -8.22 21.73 -16.94
N GLY A 201 -8.05 20.65 -17.71
CA GLY A 201 -9.19 19.99 -18.35
C GLY A 201 -10.04 19.23 -17.31
N ASP A 202 -11.18 18.72 -17.76
CA ASP A 202 -12.12 17.99 -16.91
C ASP A 202 -11.44 16.82 -16.15
N HIS A 203 -10.58 16.08 -16.86
CA HIS A 203 -9.94 14.86 -16.37
C HIS A 203 -8.84 15.18 -15.36
N GLU A 204 -8.02 16.19 -15.65
CA GLU A 204 -6.90 16.63 -14.83
C GLU A 204 -7.40 17.20 -13.50
N LEU A 205 -8.45 18.02 -13.52
CA LEU A 205 -9.05 18.56 -12.30
C LEU A 205 -9.63 17.45 -11.41
N ARG A 206 -10.33 16.49 -12.02
CA ARG A 206 -10.84 15.32 -11.31
C ARG A 206 -9.69 14.58 -10.64
N ASN A 207 -8.63 14.27 -11.38
CA ASN A 207 -7.50 13.48 -10.87
C ASN A 207 -6.72 14.23 -9.78
N TYR A 208 -6.48 15.52 -9.95
CA TYR A 208 -5.81 16.34 -8.95
C TYR A 208 -6.60 16.39 -7.62
N THR A 209 -7.90 16.71 -7.68
CA THR A 209 -8.74 16.80 -6.46
C THR A 209 -8.92 15.43 -5.80
N MET A 210 -8.88 14.36 -6.60
CA MET A 210 -8.80 12.99 -6.15
C MET A 210 -7.52 12.75 -5.33
N LEU A 211 -6.35 13.13 -5.83
CA LEU A 211 -5.08 13.00 -5.09
C LEU A 211 -5.05 13.89 -3.84
N GLN A 212 -5.45 15.15 -3.94
CA GLN A 212 -5.51 16.05 -2.79
C GLN A 212 -6.41 15.51 -1.67
N SER A 213 -7.56 14.92 -2.02
CA SER A 213 -8.50 14.37 -1.03
C SER A 213 -7.96 13.19 -0.23
N GLN A 214 -6.94 12.50 -0.75
CA GLN A 214 -6.27 11.41 -0.04
C GLN A 214 -5.38 11.95 1.07
N LEU A 215 -4.69 13.07 0.82
CA LEU A 215 -3.70 13.68 1.71
C LEU A 215 -4.29 14.29 3.00
N ASN A 216 -5.62 14.31 3.15
CA ASN A 216 -6.36 14.85 4.30
C ASN A 216 -5.74 16.16 4.84
N VAL A 217 -5.44 17.06 3.92
CA VAL A 217 -4.73 18.30 4.23
C VAL A 217 -5.56 19.21 5.14
N SER A 218 -4.89 20.00 5.96
CA SER A 218 -5.55 21.01 6.81
C SER A 218 -6.35 22.01 5.98
N SER A 219 -7.25 22.74 6.63
CA SER A 219 -8.02 23.78 5.93
C SER A 219 -7.12 24.92 5.46
N GLU A 220 -6.08 25.26 6.23
CA GLU A 220 -5.06 26.23 5.83
C GLU A 220 -4.30 25.75 4.58
N MET A 221 -3.90 24.48 4.54
CA MET A 221 -3.24 23.89 3.38
C MET A 221 -4.14 23.83 2.14
N ASP A 222 -5.40 23.43 2.29
CA ASP A 222 -6.40 23.45 1.21
C ASP A 222 -6.54 24.86 0.62
N GLN A 223 -6.56 25.90 1.47
CA GLN A 223 -6.57 27.29 1.03
C GLN A 223 -5.27 27.69 0.32
N ARG A 224 -4.09 27.34 0.85
CA ARG A 224 -2.79 27.62 0.21
C ARG A 224 -2.73 27.00 -1.19
N LEU A 225 -3.13 25.74 -1.33
CA LEU A 225 -3.18 25.04 -2.60
C LEU A 225 -4.19 25.69 -3.55
N ARG A 226 -5.37 26.08 -3.08
CA ARG A 226 -6.37 26.79 -3.90
C ARG A 226 -5.82 28.10 -4.46
N VAL A 227 -5.24 28.93 -3.61
CA VAL A 227 -4.62 30.20 -4.02
C VAL A 227 -3.53 29.93 -5.05
N TYR A 228 -2.64 28.98 -4.80
CA TYR A 228 -1.59 28.63 -5.74
C TYR A 228 -2.16 28.22 -7.12
N ARG A 229 -3.11 27.29 -7.17
CA ARG A 229 -3.71 26.81 -8.44
C ARG A 229 -4.42 27.90 -9.24
N MET A 230 -4.85 28.97 -8.59
CA MET A 230 -5.72 29.98 -9.18
C MET A 230 -5.02 31.31 -9.44
N GLU A 231 -3.87 31.55 -8.81
CA GLU A 231 -3.18 32.84 -8.83
C GLU A 231 -1.67 32.73 -9.17
N SER A 232 -1.08 31.53 -9.29
CA SER A 232 0.37 31.39 -9.57
C SER A 232 0.73 31.54 -11.05
N GLU A 233 1.88 32.18 -11.32
CA GLU A 233 2.48 32.24 -12.65
C GLU A 233 3.81 31.46 -12.72
N HIS A 234 4.03 30.84 -13.87
CA HIS A 234 5.28 30.29 -14.43
C HIS A 234 6.30 29.66 -13.46
N GLU A 235 6.16 28.35 -13.23
CA GLU A 235 7.18 27.53 -12.57
C GLU A 235 7.47 26.27 -13.36
N THR A 236 8.70 25.75 -13.24
CA THR A 236 9.09 24.51 -13.92
C THR A 236 8.96 23.31 -12.99
N LEU A 237 8.59 22.16 -13.54
CA LEU A 237 8.49 20.92 -12.78
C LEU A 237 9.84 20.50 -12.16
N ALA A 238 10.94 20.65 -12.91
CA ALA A 238 12.29 20.34 -12.44
C ALA A 238 12.68 21.17 -11.20
N SER A 239 12.47 22.49 -11.22
CA SER A 239 12.80 23.34 -10.07
C SER A 239 11.98 23.00 -8.84
N GLN A 240 10.71 22.59 -9.02
CA GLN A 240 9.86 22.19 -7.89
C GLN A 240 10.25 20.82 -7.30
N VAL A 241 10.76 19.88 -8.11
CA VAL A 241 11.33 18.62 -7.61
C VAL A 241 12.60 18.88 -6.80
N GLU A 242 13.48 19.78 -7.26
CA GLU A 242 14.65 20.18 -6.49
C GLU A 242 14.28 20.85 -5.16
N ALA A 243 13.24 21.70 -5.15
CA ALA A 243 12.74 22.27 -3.91
C ALA A 243 12.21 21.18 -2.95
N LEU A 244 11.50 20.18 -3.48
CA LEU A 244 10.99 19.05 -2.69
C LEU A 244 12.13 18.25 -2.02
N LYS A 245 13.26 18.05 -2.70
CA LYS A 245 14.44 17.36 -2.14
C LYS A 245 14.93 17.96 -0.83
N THR A 246 14.76 19.27 -0.64
CA THR A 246 15.23 19.96 0.57
C THR A 246 14.42 19.64 1.82
N PHE A 247 13.18 19.18 1.65
CA PHE A 247 12.30 18.75 2.74
C PHE A 247 12.44 17.26 3.09
N ILE A 248 13.08 16.46 2.22
CA ILE A 248 13.11 15.01 2.35
C ILE A 248 14.51 14.54 2.79
N PRO A 249 14.62 13.80 3.90
CA PRO A 249 15.86 13.09 4.26
C PRO A 249 16.30 12.19 3.11
N GLU A 250 17.59 12.20 2.81
CA GLU A 250 18.11 11.59 1.59
C GLU A 250 17.76 10.11 1.42
N GLY A 251 17.82 9.32 2.50
CA GLY A 251 17.43 7.92 2.50
C GLY A 251 15.95 7.68 2.19
N SER A 252 15.09 8.66 2.46
CA SER A 252 13.66 8.60 2.15
C SER A 252 13.33 9.11 0.73
N GLN A 253 14.25 9.82 0.06
CA GLN A 253 14.02 10.38 -1.28
C GLN A 253 13.60 9.31 -2.33
N PRO A 254 14.26 8.14 -2.44
CA PRO A 254 13.85 7.13 -3.42
C PRO A 254 12.39 6.70 -3.25
N THR A 255 11.97 6.41 -2.01
CA THR A 255 10.59 6.00 -1.71
C THR A 255 9.60 7.12 -2.01
N ILE A 256 9.94 8.37 -1.67
CA ILE A 256 9.09 9.55 -1.87
C ILE A 256 8.94 9.89 -3.36
N PHE A 257 9.99 9.70 -4.16
CA PHE A 257 9.92 9.99 -5.59
C PHE A 257 9.31 8.87 -6.42
N GLN A 258 9.60 7.61 -6.10
CA GLN A 258 8.89 6.48 -6.71
C GLN A 258 7.37 6.59 -6.48
N SER A 259 7.02 7.10 -5.30
CA SER A 259 5.68 7.41 -4.93
C SER A 259 5.02 8.52 -5.74
N LEU A 260 5.73 9.63 -5.94
CA LEU A 260 5.33 10.72 -6.84
C LEU A 260 5.08 10.24 -8.27
N VAL A 261 5.97 9.38 -8.77
CA VAL A 261 5.83 8.78 -10.10
C VAL A 261 4.59 7.89 -10.18
N ASN A 262 4.36 7.04 -9.17
CA ASN A 262 3.16 6.21 -9.12
C ASN A 262 1.88 7.06 -9.05
N ASP A 263 1.91 8.15 -8.29
CA ASP A 263 0.84 9.14 -8.21
C ASP A 263 0.49 9.74 -9.57
N ILE A 264 1.51 10.21 -10.28
CA ILE A 264 1.38 10.75 -11.63
C ILE A 264 0.79 9.70 -12.57
N LEU A 265 1.33 8.48 -12.58
CA LEU A 265 0.82 7.39 -13.42
C LEU A 265 -0.64 7.04 -13.13
N SER A 266 -1.11 7.22 -11.89
CA SER A 266 -2.53 6.97 -11.60
C SER A 266 -3.50 7.93 -12.26
N THR A 267 -3.00 9.08 -12.68
CA THR A 267 -3.80 10.10 -13.37
C THR A 267 -3.98 9.83 -14.85
N PHE A 268 -3.30 8.82 -15.40
CA PHE A 268 -3.33 8.50 -16.83
C PHE A 268 -4.68 7.84 -17.19
N SER A 269 -5.14 7.88 -18.44
CA SER A 269 -6.19 6.97 -18.91
C SER A 269 -5.64 5.55 -19.11
N ASP A 270 -6.47 4.58 -19.53
CA ASP A 270 -5.97 3.22 -19.85
C ASP A 270 -5.06 3.25 -21.08
N ASP A 271 -5.41 4.07 -22.07
CA ASP A 271 -4.61 4.28 -23.27
C ASP A 271 -3.29 4.98 -22.93
N ASP A 272 -3.33 6.04 -22.12
CA ASP A 272 -2.12 6.73 -21.67
C ASP A 272 -1.22 5.80 -20.86
N LEU A 273 -1.78 4.95 -19.99
CA LEU A 273 -1.01 3.94 -19.24
C LEU A 273 -0.37 2.89 -20.16
N ALA A 274 -0.93 2.61 -21.33
CA ALA A 274 -0.31 1.71 -22.29
C ALA A 274 0.86 2.38 -23.03
N GLY A 275 0.75 3.69 -23.29
CA GLY A 275 1.75 4.52 -23.97
C GLY A 275 2.66 5.34 -23.05
N TRP A 276 2.71 5.06 -21.75
CA TRP A 276 3.35 5.92 -20.74
C TRP A 276 4.83 6.21 -21.02
N GLU A 277 5.54 5.30 -21.69
CA GLU A 277 6.97 5.42 -22.05
C GLU A 277 7.21 6.60 -23.02
N GLU A 278 6.18 7.02 -23.77
CA GLU A 278 6.27 8.08 -24.77
C GLU A 278 5.95 9.47 -24.22
N GLU A 279 5.52 9.60 -22.95
CA GLU A 279 5.07 10.87 -22.40
C GLU A 279 6.23 11.80 -21.95
N PRO A 280 6.50 12.93 -22.63
CA PRO A 280 7.68 13.74 -22.37
C PRO A 280 7.73 14.40 -20.99
N LYS A 281 6.57 14.81 -20.42
CA LYS A 281 6.57 15.37 -19.05
C LYS A 281 6.96 14.30 -18.04
N LEU A 282 6.51 13.06 -18.22
CA LEU A 282 6.86 11.95 -17.33
C LEU A 282 8.34 11.61 -17.44
N ALA A 283 8.91 11.57 -18.65
CA ALA A 283 10.35 11.36 -18.85
C ALA A 283 11.18 12.40 -18.08
N THR A 284 10.74 13.65 -18.06
CA THR A 284 11.37 14.72 -17.26
C THR A 284 11.30 14.40 -15.77
N VAL A 285 10.12 14.01 -15.25
CA VAL A 285 9.94 13.61 -13.83
C VAL A 285 10.90 12.48 -13.47
N LEU A 286 10.94 11.41 -14.26
CA LEU A 286 11.80 10.24 -14.04
C LEU A 286 13.28 10.63 -13.95
N GLN A 287 13.72 11.50 -14.85
CA GLN A 287 15.10 12.00 -14.85
C GLN A 287 15.43 12.79 -13.57
N VAL A 288 14.61 13.77 -13.19
CA VAL A 288 14.91 14.65 -12.04
C VAL A 288 14.77 13.92 -10.69
N THR A 289 13.93 12.88 -10.65
CA THR A 289 13.72 12.04 -9.47
C THR A 289 14.68 10.86 -9.36
N ASN A 290 15.43 10.57 -10.43
CA ASN A 290 16.26 9.37 -10.56
C ASN A 290 15.46 8.06 -10.38
N VAL A 291 14.20 8.05 -10.86
CA VAL A 291 13.37 6.84 -10.94
C VAL A 291 13.60 6.20 -12.30
N SER A 292 14.00 4.92 -12.31
CA SER A 292 14.31 4.20 -13.55
C SER A 292 13.05 3.87 -14.35
N SER A 293 13.21 3.65 -15.65
CA SER A 293 12.12 3.18 -16.52
C SER A 293 11.54 1.84 -16.03
N ASP A 294 12.37 0.93 -15.52
CA ASP A 294 11.90 -0.35 -14.98
C ASP A 294 11.08 -0.17 -13.69
N GLN A 295 11.45 0.76 -12.82
CA GLN A 295 10.65 1.14 -11.65
C GLN A 295 9.31 1.76 -12.09
N ALA A 296 9.32 2.69 -13.04
CA ALA A 296 8.11 3.31 -13.59
C ALA A 296 7.17 2.28 -14.25
N LYS A 297 7.72 1.32 -15.00
CA LYS A 297 6.98 0.20 -15.62
C LYS A 297 6.28 -0.66 -14.58
N PHE A 298 6.94 -0.91 -13.45
CA PHE A 298 6.34 -1.63 -12.34
C PHE A 298 5.13 -0.87 -11.77
N PHE A 299 5.24 0.46 -11.59
CA PHE A 299 4.11 1.28 -11.14
C PHE A 299 2.99 1.36 -12.17
N ALA A 300 3.29 1.46 -13.47
CA ALA A 300 2.28 1.43 -14.53
C ALA A 300 1.49 0.09 -14.50
N ARG A 301 2.17 -1.04 -14.32
CA ARG A 301 1.54 -2.36 -14.13
C ARG A 301 0.69 -2.43 -12.85
N ASN A 302 1.12 -1.78 -11.77
CA ASN A 302 0.33 -1.68 -10.55
C ASN A 302 -1.00 -0.93 -10.83
N GLN A 303 -0.95 0.21 -11.52
CA GLN A 303 -2.15 0.97 -11.86
C GLN A 303 -3.10 0.19 -12.77
N GLN A 304 -2.56 -0.54 -13.76
CA GLN A 304 -3.36 -1.46 -14.59
C GLN A 304 -4.04 -2.54 -13.75
N LEU A 305 -3.32 -3.16 -12.80
CA LEU A 305 -3.89 -4.15 -11.89
C LEU A 305 -5.03 -3.56 -11.03
N THR A 306 -4.83 -2.38 -10.44
CA THR A 306 -5.84 -1.69 -9.63
C THR A 306 -7.11 -1.41 -10.44
N ARG A 307 -6.98 -0.99 -11.71
CA ARG A 307 -8.14 -0.77 -12.58
C ARG A 307 -8.87 -2.06 -12.92
N ARG A 308 -8.13 -3.13 -13.19
CA ARG A 308 -8.71 -4.45 -13.39
C ARG A 308 -9.46 -4.93 -12.14
N GLN A 309 -8.95 -4.68 -10.94
CA GLN A 309 -9.66 -5.03 -9.70
C GLN A 309 -10.97 -4.26 -9.51
N LEU A 310 -11.03 -2.99 -9.92
CA LEU A 310 -12.25 -2.17 -9.87
C LEU A 310 -13.26 -2.59 -10.96
N ASN A 311 -12.78 -2.80 -12.18
CA ASN A 311 -13.59 -2.98 -13.38
C ASN A 311 -13.98 -4.44 -13.62
N GLU A 312 -13.09 -5.39 -13.34
CA GLU A 312 -13.32 -6.84 -13.48
C GLU A 312 -13.78 -7.43 -12.13
N LYS A 313 -14.68 -8.43 -12.16
CA LYS A 313 -15.09 -9.18 -10.96
C LYS A 313 -14.03 -10.23 -10.58
N LEU A 314 -12.80 -9.78 -10.34
CA LEU A 314 -11.70 -10.65 -9.88
C LEU A 314 -11.98 -11.16 -8.48
N THR A 315 -11.76 -12.45 -8.27
CA THR A 315 -11.84 -13.07 -6.94
C THR A 315 -10.60 -12.77 -6.11
N ASP A 316 -10.75 -12.85 -4.80
CA ASP A 316 -9.63 -12.64 -3.86
C ASP A 316 -8.39 -13.51 -4.13
N ASN A 317 -8.56 -14.70 -4.70
CA ASN A 317 -7.44 -15.58 -5.04
C ASN A 317 -6.70 -15.12 -6.30
N GLU A 318 -7.44 -14.68 -7.33
CA GLU A 318 -6.85 -14.13 -8.55
C GLU A 318 -6.08 -12.85 -8.27
N VAL A 319 -6.64 -11.99 -7.41
CA VAL A 319 -5.99 -10.78 -6.91
C VAL A 319 -4.66 -11.13 -6.24
N LYS A 320 -4.64 -12.05 -5.27
CA LYS A 320 -3.41 -12.47 -4.57
C LYS A 320 -2.33 -13.00 -5.51
N GLU A 321 -2.70 -13.77 -6.52
CA GLU A 321 -1.73 -14.33 -7.46
C GLU A 321 -1.09 -13.24 -8.32
N LEU A 322 -1.91 -12.33 -8.87
CA LEU A 322 -1.43 -11.20 -9.67
C LEU A 322 -0.56 -10.27 -8.83
N THR A 323 -0.96 -10.00 -7.60
CA THR A 323 -0.20 -9.20 -6.64
C THR A 323 1.16 -9.83 -6.30
N LYS A 324 1.23 -11.15 -6.11
CA LYS A 324 2.50 -11.86 -5.87
C LYS A 324 3.45 -11.79 -7.08
N LYS A 325 2.91 -11.90 -8.29
CA LYS A 325 3.68 -11.75 -9.54
C LYS A 325 4.22 -10.32 -9.68
N LEU A 326 3.39 -9.32 -9.37
CA LEU A 326 3.81 -7.92 -9.34
C LEU A 326 4.93 -7.70 -8.30
N ALA A 327 4.75 -8.19 -7.07
CA ALA A 327 5.75 -8.15 -5.98
C ALA A 327 7.13 -8.63 -6.42
N ALA A 328 7.17 -9.79 -7.08
CA ALA A 328 8.40 -10.40 -7.56
C ALA A 328 9.08 -9.53 -8.63
N SER A 329 8.31 -8.94 -9.53
CA SER A 329 8.81 -7.99 -10.54
C SER A 329 9.33 -6.69 -9.91
N GLY A 330 8.72 -6.18 -8.85
CA GLY A 330 9.19 -4.98 -8.15
C GLY A 330 10.52 -5.22 -7.46
N ALA A 331 10.63 -6.35 -6.76
CA ALA A 331 11.86 -6.73 -6.05
C ALA A 331 13.06 -6.96 -6.98
N SER A 332 12.87 -7.26 -8.26
CA SER A 332 13.96 -7.42 -9.23
C SER A 332 14.44 -6.11 -9.84
N VAL A 333 13.60 -5.07 -9.86
CA VAL A 333 13.91 -3.79 -10.52
C VAL A 333 14.22 -2.67 -9.53
N GLY A 334 14.27 -3.00 -8.24
CA GLY A 334 14.44 -2.00 -7.21
C GLY A 334 13.24 -1.05 -7.07
N ALA A 335 12.00 -1.57 -7.19
CA ALA A 335 10.82 -0.80 -6.86
C ALA A 335 10.36 -1.02 -5.42
N SER A 336 10.21 0.08 -4.68
CA SER A 336 9.82 0.12 -3.28
C SER A 336 8.42 -0.44 -3.09
N LEU A 337 8.34 -1.54 -2.36
CA LEU A 337 7.07 -2.06 -1.89
C LEU A 337 6.40 -1.14 -0.87
N LEU A 338 7.12 -0.22 -0.22
CA LEU A 338 6.50 0.80 0.63
C LEU A 338 5.77 1.84 -0.21
N ALA A 339 6.30 2.20 -1.38
CA ALA A 339 5.56 3.01 -2.35
C ALA A 339 4.28 2.28 -2.85
N LEU A 340 4.23 0.94 -2.77
CA LEU A 340 3.07 0.11 -3.11
C LEU A 340 2.10 -0.27 -1.98
N ALA A 341 2.60 -0.53 -0.77
CA ALA A 341 1.81 -0.92 0.40
C ALA A 341 0.76 0.13 0.75
N VAL A 342 1.02 1.33 0.24
CA VAL A 342 0.28 2.56 0.32
C VAL A 342 -0.67 2.73 -0.88
N THR A 343 -0.40 2.12 -2.02
CA THR A 343 -1.11 2.37 -3.29
C THR A 343 -1.98 1.21 -3.76
N GLY A 344 -2.21 0.25 -2.86
CA GLY A 344 -3.22 -0.79 -3.06
C GLY A 344 -2.73 -2.20 -3.26
N ALA A 345 -1.42 -2.44 -3.25
CA ALA A 345 -0.92 -3.79 -3.46
C ALA A 345 -0.87 -4.64 -2.19
N SER A 346 -1.18 -4.14 -0.99
CA SER A 346 -1.06 -4.89 0.28
C SER A 346 -2.17 -5.94 0.51
N VAL A 347 -2.53 -6.68 -0.54
CA VAL A 347 -3.44 -7.83 -0.51
C VAL A 347 -2.70 -9.06 0.03
N GLY A 348 -2.60 -9.19 1.36
CA GLY A 348 -2.26 -10.44 2.08
C GLY A 348 -0.88 -11.09 1.82
N ALA A 349 -0.14 -10.67 0.80
CA ALA A 349 1.21 -11.14 0.46
C ALA A 349 2.32 -10.23 1.02
N PHE A 350 1.97 -9.06 1.58
CA PHE A 350 2.92 -8.00 1.96
C PHE A 350 2.91 -7.57 3.43
N GLY A 351 2.11 -8.19 4.32
CA GLY A 351 2.16 -7.90 5.77
C GLY A 351 0.84 -8.09 6.55
N GLU A 352 0.93 -8.03 7.89
CA GLU A 352 -0.05 -8.49 8.91
C GLU A 352 -1.26 -7.58 9.19
N ALA A 353 -1.46 -6.49 8.44
CA ALA A 353 -2.66 -5.68 8.62
C ALA A 353 -3.87 -6.44 8.05
N GLY A 354 -4.92 -6.63 8.86
CA GLY A 354 -6.15 -7.31 8.43
C GLY A 354 -6.90 -6.56 7.32
N LEU A 355 -7.87 -7.24 6.70
CA LEU A 355 -8.72 -6.80 5.57
C LEU A 355 -9.51 -5.48 5.76
N GLY A 356 -9.40 -4.79 6.90
CA GLY A 356 -10.12 -3.53 7.18
C GLY A 356 -9.20 -2.32 7.33
N THR A 357 -7.93 -2.52 7.70
CA THR A 357 -6.90 -1.47 7.82
C THR A 357 -6.16 -1.26 6.50
N LEU A 358 -6.17 -2.27 5.63
CA LEU A 358 -5.51 -2.24 4.33
C LEU A 358 -6.23 -1.28 3.38
N ALA A 359 -7.57 -1.29 3.30
CA ALA A 359 -8.45 -0.50 2.43
C ALA A 359 -8.07 0.97 2.26
N PHE A 360 -7.95 1.60 3.42
CA PHE A 360 -7.76 3.02 3.58
C PHE A 360 -6.30 3.39 3.31
N MET A 361 -5.39 2.46 3.59
CA MET A 361 -4.00 2.50 3.12
C MET A 361 -3.86 2.02 1.67
N THR A 362 -4.89 1.48 1.00
CA THR A 362 -4.81 0.85 -0.35
C THR A 362 -5.34 1.71 -1.48
N MET A 363 -5.82 2.91 -1.18
CA MET A 363 -6.49 3.77 -2.16
C MET A 363 -5.89 5.15 -2.29
N SER A 364 -4.72 5.38 -1.70
CA SER A 364 -3.82 6.35 -2.31
C SER A 364 -3.50 5.81 -3.71
N THR A 365 -3.48 6.65 -4.74
CA THR A 365 -3.05 6.19 -6.06
C THR A 365 -1.64 6.64 -6.47
N GLY A 366 -0.73 7.24 -5.70
CA GLY A 366 -0.79 7.73 -4.33
C GLY A 366 0.48 7.63 -3.49
N GLY A 367 1.67 7.39 -4.05
CA GLY A 367 2.70 6.86 -3.18
C GLY A 367 3.00 7.80 -1.99
N LEU A 368 3.37 7.17 -0.87
CA LEU A 368 3.56 7.70 0.48
C LEU A 368 2.33 7.63 1.39
N GLY A 369 2.46 6.63 2.28
CA GLY A 369 1.44 6.21 3.21
C GLY A 369 1.25 7.28 4.23
N LEU A 370 0.15 7.98 4.10
CA LEU A 370 -0.44 8.68 5.22
C LEU A 370 -0.89 7.56 6.16
N ALA A 371 -0.22 7.41 7.29
CA ALA A 371 -0.74 6.63 8.40
C ALA A 371 -1.97 7.37 8.95
N VAL A 372 -3.11 7.31 8.25
CA VAL A 372 -4.37 7.86 8.76
C VAL A 372 -5.00 6.83 9.68
N VAL A 373 -4.47 6.76 10.90
CA VAL A 373 -5.32 6.51 12.06
C VAL A 373 -5.98 7.86 12.38
N GLY A 374 -7.05 8.20 11.64
CA GLY A 374 -7.80 9.42 11.91
C GLY A 374 -8.34 10.15 10.68
N ILE A 375 -9.27 9.52 9.94
CA ILE A 375 -10.21 10.33 9.14
C ILE A 375 -11.04 11.10 10.17
N GLY A 376 -10.83 12.41 10.21
CA GLY A 376 -11.60 13.33 11.01
C GLY A 376 -13.10 13.18 10.73
N ALA A 377 -13.85 13.00 11.81
CA ALA A 377 -15.29 12.97 11.85
C ALA A 377 -15.88 14.32 11.39
N ALA A 378 -16.21 14.51 10.11
CA ALA A 378 -17.06 15.64 9.69
C ALA A 378 -17.79 15.52 8.35
N SER A 379 -17.67 14.44 7.57
CA SER A 379 -18.57 14.23 6.42
C SER A 379 -19.23 12.85 6.45
N VAL A 380 -20.49 12.90 6.90
CA VAL A 380 -21.53 11.88 6.89
C VAL A 380 -21.53 10.91 8.08
N ALA A 381 -22.23 11.33 9.13
CA ALA A 381 -22.77 10.50 10.21
C ALA A 381 -23.79 9.42 9.75
N ALA A 382 -23.62 8.80 8.57
CA ALA A 382 -24.63 7.92 7.98
C ALA A 382 -24.09 6.70 7.22
N TYR A 383 -22.99 6.09 7.67
CA TYR A 383 -22.85 4.65 7.47
C TYR A 383 -22.47 3.98 8.80
N LYS A 384 -23.50 3.53 9.52
CA LYS A 384 -23.42 2.50 10.56
C LYS A 384 -22.94 1.17 9.95
N GLY A 385 -21.70 1.15 9.45
CA GLY A 385 -21.11 0.03 8.71
C GLY A 385 -19.71 -0.37 9.19
N VAL A 386 -19.23 0.18 10.30
CA VAL A 386 -17.97 -0.28 10.92
C VAL A 386 -18.20 -1.52 11.78
N GLU A 387 -19.41 -1.71 12.34
CA GLU A 387 -19.75 -2.95 13.05
C GLU A 387 -19.94 -4.17 12.13
N TYR A 388 -20.03 -3.98 10.80
CA TYR A 388 -20.24 -5.10 9.86
C TYR A 388 -18.93 -5.75 9.37
N LEU A 389 -17.79 -5.07 9.51
CA LEU A 389 -16.51 -5.51 8.95
C LEU A 389 -15.64 -6.31 9.92
N THR A 390 -15.98 -6.34 11.21
CA THR A 390 -15.28 -7.18 12.20
C THR A 390 -15.96 -8.52 12.43
N ASN A 391 -17.17 -8.72 11.89
CA ASN A 391 -17.98 -9.90 12.21
C ASN A 391 -18.69 -10.51 11.00
N SER A 392 -18.01 -10.71 9.87
CA SER A 392 -18.44 -11.72 8.89
C SER A 392 -17.34 -12.08 7.88
N GLN A 393 -17.03 -13.38 7.85
CA GLN A 393 -16.75 -14.21 6.66
C GLN A 393 -16.19 -13.51 5.41
N LYS A 394 -15.01 -13.96 4.95
CA LYS A 394 -14.37 -13.49 3.70
C LYS A 394 -15.32 -13.64 2.51
N SER A 395 -15.93 -12.54 2.06
CA SER A 395 -16.63 -12.45 0.78
C SER A 395 -15.69 -12.86 -0.35
N LYS A 396 -16.23 -13.46 -1.43
CA LYS A 396 -15.49 -13.82 -2.64
C LYS A 396 -14.79 -12.61 -3.30
N TYR A 397 -15.27 -11.40 -2.99
CA TYR A 397 -14.89 -10.12 -3.59
C TYR A 397 -14.49 -9.07 -2.54
N ALA A 398 -13.97 -9.48 -1.38
CA ALA A 398 -13.67 -8.56 -0.28
C ALA A 398 -12.76 -7.41 -0.73
N TYR A 399 -11.69 -7.70 -1.50
CA TYR A 399 -10.77 -6.67 -1.99
C TYR A 399 -11.42 -5.68 -2.96
N ARG A 400 -12.33 -6.13 -3.83
CA ARG A 400 -13.03 -5.25 -4.76
C ARG A 400 -13.98 -4.31 -4.00
N ASN A 401 -14.69 -4.82 -2.99
CA ASN A 401 -15.62 -4.01 -2.18
C ASN A 401 -14.89 -2.92 -1.42
N GLU A 402 -13.73 -3.27 -0.89
CA GLU A 402 -12.81 -2.39 -0.19
C GLU A 402 -12.33 -1.24 -1.10
N LEU A 403 -11.91 -1.55 -2.33
CA LEU A 403 -11.54 -0.56 -3.35
C LEU A 403 -12.74 0.29 -3.83
N LEU A 404 -13.94 -0.27 -3.92
CA LEU A 404 -15.12 0.51 -4.29
C LEU A 404 -15.52 1.49 -3.17
N GLN A 405 -15.44 1.06 -1.90
CA GLN A 405 -15.74 1.89 -0.75
C GLN A 405 -14.81 3.10 -0.66
N ALA A 406 -13.50 2.88 -0.75
CA ALA A 406 -12.57 4.00 -0.67
C ALA A 406 -12.62 4.88 -1.95
N LYS A 407 -13.03 4.35 -3.11
CA LYS A 407 -13.33 5.16 -4.31
C LYS A 407 -14.50 6.12 -4.05
N VAL A 408 -15.56 5.65 -3.38
CA VAL A 408 -16.71 6.46 -2.99
C VAL A 408 -16.30 7.60 -2.05
N ILE A 409 -15.46 7.31 -1.04
CA ILE A 409 -14.97 8.30 -0.09
C ILE A 409 -14.11 9.36 -0.78
N LYS A 410 -13.18 8.92 -1.64
CA LYS A 410 -12.30 9.80 -2.43
C LYS A 410 -13.13 10.77 -3.29
N LEU A 411 -14.08 10.24 -4.05
CA LEU A 411 -14.98 11.05 -4.88
C LEU A 411 -15.79 12.06 -4.05
N SER A 412 -16.32 11.63 -2.89
CA SER A 412 -17.05 12.51 -1.96
C SER A 412 -16.19 13.67 -1.45
N ASN A 413 -14.97 13.39 -1.01
CA ASN A 413 -14.06 14.43 -0.49
C ASN A 413 -13.60 15.39 -1.60
N SER A 414 -13.30 14.87 -2.79
CA SER A 414 -12.95 15.70 -3.94
C SER A 414 -14.08 16.64 -4.38
N GLN A 415 -15.34 16.18 -4.30
CA GLN A 415 -16.50 17.05 -4.54
C GLN A 415 -16.57 18.21 -3.55
N GLN A 416 -16.24 17.98 -2.27
CA GLN A 416 -16.20 19.05 -1.28
C GLN A 416 -15.10 20.08 -1.61
N ILE A 417 -13.92 19.62 -2.07
CA ILE A 417 -12.85 20.51 -2.55
C ILE A 417 -13.35 21.34 -3.73
N ILE A 418 -13.99 20.71 -4.72
CA ILE A 418 -14.57 21.40 -5.88
C ILE A 418 -15.60 22.45 -5.45
N MET A 419 -16.47 22.12 -4.49
CA MET A 419 -17.49 23.05 -3.98
C MET A 419 -16.84 24.27 -3.31
N LYS A 420 -15.83 24.05 -2.47
CA LYS A 420 -15.09 25.16 -1.83
C LYS A 420 -14.36 26.02 -2.87
N ASP A 421 -13.80 25.40 -3.92
CA ASP A 421 -13.16 26.10 -5.03
C ASP A 421 -14.19 26.96 -5.80
N ILE A 422 -15.41 26.45 -6.04
CA ILE A 422 -16.52 27.21 -6.67
C ILE A 422 -16.90 28.42 -5.81
N ASN A 423 -17.05 28.23 -4.50
CA ASN A 423 -17.39 29.32 -3.59
C ASN A 423 -16.32 30.41 -3.61
N TYR A 424 -15.04 30.02 -3.50
CA TYR A 424 -13.93 30.97 -3.58
C TYR A 424 -13.91 31.76 -4.89
N MET A 425 -14.12 31.10 -6.03
CA MET A 425 -14.17 31.80 -7.32
C MET A 425 -15.39 32.71 -7.42
N THR A 426 -16.51 32.34 -6.80
CA THR A 426 -17.71 33.19 -6.73
C THR A 426 -17.42 34.47 -5.93
N ASP A 427 -16.70 34.35 -4.81
CA ASP A 427 -16.23 35.50 -4.03
C ASP A 427 -15.28 36.38 -4.87
N LYS A 428 -14.34 35.78 -5.61
CA LYS A 428 -13.43 36.51 -6.51
C LYS A 428 -14.15 37.26 -7.63
N ILE A 429 -15.22 36.69 -8.19
CA ILE A 429 -16.07 37.40 -9.16
C ILE A 429 -16.69 38.63 -8.52
N ALA A 430 -17.23 38.51 -7.30
CA ALA A 430 -17.82 39.64 -6.58
C ALA A 430 -16.77 40.73 -6.28
N ASP A 431 -15.59 40.34 -5.80
CA ASP A 431 -14.47 41.25 -5.54
C ASP A 431 -14.05 41.99 -6.81
N GLU A 432 -13.89 41.27 -7.93
CA GLU A 432 -13.49 41.82 -9.22
C GLU A 432 -14.48 42.89 -9.73
N MET A 433 -15.78 42.61 -9.60
CA MET A 433 -16.83 43.53 -10.00
C MET A 433 -16.87 44.80 -9.12
N SER A 434 -16.38 44.73 -7.88
CA SER A 434 -16.36 45.84 -6.94
C SER A 434 -15.17 46.81 -7.11
N LYS A 435 -14.14 46.44 -7.87
CA LYS A 435 -12.92 47.26 -8.06
C LYS A 435 -13.23 48.61 -8.72
N ASN A 436 -12.39 49.62 -8.55
CA ASN A 436 -12.57 50.92 -9.22
C ASN A 436 -11.81 50.99 -10.56
N GLU A 437 -12.08 50.02 -11.42
CA GLU A 437 -11.45 49.87 -12.76
C GLU A 437 -12.51 49.99 -13.88
N SER A 438 -12.07 50.04 -15.15
CA SER A 438 -13.00 50.08 -16.28
C SER A 438 -13.86 48.82 -16.32
N ASN A 439 -15.12 48.97 -16.74
CA ASN A 439 -16.07 47.86 -16.78
C ASN A 439 -15.62 46.74 -17.75
N GLU A 440 -14.90 47.09 -18.81
CA GLU A 440 -14.36 46.13 -19.78
C GLU A 440 -13.33 45.19 -19.15
N VAL A 441 -12.37 45.72 -18.39
CA VAL A 441 -11.31 44.94 -17.72
C VAL A 441 -11.90 44.02 -16.62
N LYS A 442 -12.89 44.51 -15.86
CA LYS A 442 -13.60 43.70 -14.87
C LYS A 442 -14.37 42.55 -15.51
N LEU A 443 -15.08 42.84 -16.60
CA LEU A 443 -15.89 41.85 -17.30
C LEU A 443 -15.00 40.72 -17.84
N GLU A 444 -13.87 41.06 -18.46
CA GLU A 444 -12.92 40.07 -18.99
C GLU A 444 -12.36 39.16 -17.88
N ARG A 445 -12.01 39.72 -16.71
CA ARG A 445 -11.54 38.90 -15.57
C ARG A 445 -12.65 38.08 -14.94
N ALA A 446 -13.85 38.64 -14.79
CA ALA A 446 -15.02 37.91 -14.28
C ALA A 446 -15.44 36.76 -15.20
N GLU A 447 -15.39 36.95 -16.52
CA GLU A 447 -15.69 35.91 -17.51
C GLU A 447 -14.75 34.70 -17.39
N ARG A 448 -13.46 34.92 -17.14
CA ARG A 448 -12.49 33.83 -16.87
C ARG A 448 -12.86 33.02 -15.62
N TRP A 449 -13.26 33.69 -14.54
CA TRP A 449 -13.72 33.01 -13.33
C TRP A 449 -15.04 32.25 -13.55
N ILE A 450 -16.00 32.84 -14.29
CA ILE A 450 -17.28 32.20 -14.62
C ILE A 450 -17.07 30.93 -15.46
N ALA A 451 -16.18 30.99 -16.46
CA ALA A 451 -15.81 29.83 -17.26
C ALA A 451 -15.22 28.72 -16.37
N SER A 452 -14.35 29.09 -15.43
CA SER A 452 -13.75 28.17 -14.46
C SER A 452 -14.80 27.54 -13.55
N VAL A 453 -15.74 28.32 -12.99
CA VAL A 453 -16.86 27.80 -12.18
C VAL A 453 -17.70 26.80 -12.97
N ARG A 454 -17.99 27.08 -14.25
CA ARG A 454 -18.75 26.17 -15.12
C ARG A 454 -18.02 24.85 -15.32
N ASN A 455 -16.71 24.89 -15.61
CA ASN A 455 -15.89 23.70 -15.76
C ASN A 455 -15.91 22.85 -14.47
N ARG A 456 -15.64 23.46 -13.32
CA ARG A 456 -15.64 22.77 -12.02
C ARG A 456 -16.99 22.16 -11.66
N SER A 457 -18.10 22.85 -11.95
CA SER A 457 -19.45 22.33 -11.72
C SER A 457 -19.75 21.08 -12.57
N LYS A 458 -19.32 21.09 -13.84
CA LYS A 458 -19.42 19.94 -14.74
C LYS A 458 -18.61 18.75 -14.20
N VAL A 459 -17.37 18.97 -13.77
CA VAL A 459 -16.52 17.93 -13.17
C VAL A 459 -17.15 17.39 -11.89
N GLY A 460 -17.62 18.25 -10.98
CA GLY A 460 -18.29 17.84 -9.74
C GLY A 460 -19.53 16.96 -9.99
N THR A 461 -20.31 17.28 -11.03
CA THR A 461 -21.47 16.48 -11.44
C THR A 461 -21.07 15.09 -11.96
N LYS A 462 -20.04 15.01 -12.82
CA LYS A 462 -19.51 13.72 -13.31
C LYS A 462 -18.99 12.86 -12.17
N MET A 463 -18.28 13.47 -11.20
CA MET A 463 -17.79 12.76 -10.01
C MET A 463 -18.93 12.23 -9.15
N ASP A 464 -20.08 12.92 -9.10
CA ASP A 464 -21.25 12.42 -8.36
C ASP A 464 -21.86 11.18 -8.99
N GLN A 465 -21.99 11.21 -10.31
CA GLN A 465 -22.47 10.06 -11.08
C GLN A 465 -21.54 8.86 -10.89
N GLU A 466 -20.22 9.08 -10.95
CA GLU A 466 -19.23 8.04 -10.71
C GLU A 466 -19.30 7.49 -9.27
N ARG A 467 -19.50 8.35 -8.28
CA ARG A 467 -19.64 7.98 -6.86
C ARG A 467 -20.88 7.12 -6.66
N ILE A 468 -22.01 7.52 -7.24
CA ILE A 468 -23.26 6.75 -7.20
C ILE A 468 -23.06 5.38 -7.86
N SER A 469 -22.39 5.32 -9.01
CA SER A 469 -22.08 4.07 -9.71
C SER A 469 -21.18 3.15 -8.88
N ALA A 470 -20.11 3.66 -8.28
CA ALA A 470 -19.19 2.87 -7.45
C ALA A 470 -19.89 2.33 -6.20
N ASN A 471 -20.72 3.14 -5.53
CA ASN A 471 -21.52 2.72 -4.38
C ASN A 471 -22.54 1.63 -4.77
N ARG A 472 -23.16 1.77 -5.96
CA ARG A 472 -24.07 0.74 -6.49
C ARG A 472 -23.33 -0.59 -6.73
N GLU A 473 -22.16 -0.56 -7.35
CA GLU A 473 -21.34 -1.76 -7.59
C GLU A 473 -20.89 -2.44 -6.29
N GLN A 474 -20.56 -1.65 -5.26
CA GLN A 474 -20.19 -2.15 -3.94
C GLN A 474 -21.35 -2.90 -3.26
N LEU A 475 -22.56 -2.37 -3.37
CA LEU A 475 -23.75 -3.02 -2.80
C LEU A 475 -24.09 -4.31 -3.56
N ILE A 476 -24.00 -4.29 -4.89
CA ILE A 476 -24.33 -5.45 -5.73
C ILE A 476 -23.37 -6.61 -5.51
N SER A 477 -22.09 -6.37 -5.24
CA SER A 477 -21.13 -7.45 -4.99
C SER A 477 -21.38 -8.22 -3.68
N GLU A 478 -22.21 -7.69 -2.77
CA GLU A 478 -22.62 -8.35 -1.53
C GLU A 478 -24.02 -8.96 -1.62
N ILE A 479 -24.77 -8.62 -2.66
CA ILE A 479 -26.12 -9.12 -2.91
C ILE A 479 -26.04 -10.30 -3.89
N PRO A 480 -26.76 -11.41 -3.64
CA PRO A 480 -26.77 -12.52 -4.58
C PRO A 480 -27.42 -12.08 -5.90
N VAL A 481 -26.76 -12.38 -7.03
CA VAL A 481 -27.29 -12.06 -8.36
C VAL A 481 -28.56 -12.85 -8.64
N GLN A 482 -28.63 -14.08 -8.16
CA GLN A 482 -29.81 -14.92 -8.20
C GLN A 482 -30.17 -15.35 -6.77
N ILE A 483 -31.43 -15.15 -6.38
CA ILE A 483 -31.91 -15.52 -5.05
C ILE A 483 -32.32 -16.99 -5.02
N ASP A 484 -31.97 -17.69 -3.94
CA ASP A 484 -32.44 -19.05 -3.67
C ASP A 484 -33.69 -18.93 -2.78
N ARG A 485 -34.86 -19.15 -3.39
CA ARG A 485 -36.16 -19.02 -2.70
C ARG A 485 -36.31 -20.01 -1.57
N GLU A 486 -35.83 -21.24 -1.71
CA GLU A 486 -35.94 -22.26 -0.66
C GLU A 486 -35.11 -21.86 0.55
N LYS A 487 -33.86 -21.45 0.31
CA LYS A 487 -32.99 -20.93 1.37
C LYS A 487 -33.56 -19.69 2.04
N LEU A 488 -34.11 -18.75 1.26
CA LEU A 488 -34.73 -17.54 1.79
C LEU A 488 -35.90 -17.90 2.70
N HIS A 489 -36.80 -18.75 2.22
CA HIS A 489 -37.98 -19.20 2.94
C HIS A 489 -37.60 -19.88 4.27
N ASP A 490 -36.64 -20.80 4.25
CA ASP A 490 -36.16 -21.50 5.45
C ASP A 490 -35.57 -20.52 6.50
N LEU A 491 -34.89 -19.45 6.07
CA LEU A 491 -34.30 -18.45 6.96
C LEU A 491 -35.32 -17.47 7.56
N VAL A 492 -36.39 -17.17 6.83
CA VAL A 492 -37.42 -16.23 7.31
C VAL A 492 -38.50 -16.91 8.15
N GLN A 493 -38.71 -18.23 8.02
CA GLN A 493 -39.75 -18.97 8.75
C GLN A 493 -39.66 -18.84 10.28
N SER A 494 -38.46 -18.67 10.84
CA SER A 494 -38.24 -18.50 12.27
C SER A 494 -38.41 -17.06 12.77
N HIS A 495 -38.71 -16.10 11.89
CA HIS A 495 -38.83 -14.67 12.21
C HIS A 495 -40.29 -14.24 12.34
N THR A 496 -40.60 -13.44 13.37
CA THR A 496 -41.96 -12.89 13.62
C THR A 496 -42.51 -12.11 12.42
N PHE A 497 -41.64 -11.49 11.63
CA PHE A 497 -41.98 -10.73 10.41
C PHE A 497 -41.50 -11.43 9.13
N GLY A 498 -41.34 -12.76 9.17
CA GLY A 498 -40.73 -13.55 8.10
C GLY A 498 -41.36 -13.34 6.73
N ASN A 499 -42.69 -13.41 6.63
CA ASN A 499 -43.42 -13.24 5.37
C ASN A 499 -43.26 -11.82 4.78
N GLU A 500 -43.20 -10.79 5.63
CA GLU A 500 -42.98 -9.41 5.18
C GLU A 500 -41.55 -9.21 4.68
N ILE A 501 -40.57 -9.79 5.38
CA ILE A 501 -39.15 -9.74 5.00
C ILE A 501 -38.95 -10.48 3.67
N GLU A 502 -39.54 -11.66 3.52
CA GLU A 502 -39.49 -12.46 2.29
C GLU A 502 -40.12 -11.72 1.10
N THR A 503 -41.31 -11.15 1.29
CA THR A 503 -41.98 -10.35 0.25
C THR A 503 -41.15 -9.13 -0.16
N GLN A 504 -40.56 -8.43 0.81
CA GLN A 504 -39.70 -7.27 0.54
C GLN A 504 -38.41 -7.64 -0.20
N ILE A 505 -37.81 -8.79 0.12
CA ILE A 505 -36.62 -9.29 -0.57
C ILE A 505 -36.99 -9.69 -1.99
N LEU A 506 -37.99 -10.56 -2.17
CA LEU A 506 -38.40 -11.08 -3.48
C LEU A 506 -38.92 -9.98 -4.42
N GLY A 507 -39.54 -8.92 -3.89
CA GLY A 507 -39.98 -7.77 -4.70
C GLY A 507 -38.86 -7.01 -5.41
N LEU A 508 -37.59 -7.30 -5.10
CA LEU A 508 -36.40 -6.72 -5.74
C LEU A 508 -35.71 -7.69 -6.71
N TYR A 509 -36.23 -8.91 -6.86
CA TYR A 509 -35.84 -9.87 -7.88
C TYR A 509 -36.92 -9.94 -8.96
N ASP A 510 -36.58 -10.43 -10.14
CA ASP A 510 -37.53 -10.73 -11.21
C ASP A 510 -38.12 -12.14 -11.08
N ASP A 511 -39.00 -12.51 -12.01
CA ASP A 511 -39.67 -13.80 -12.03
C ASP A 511 -38.71 -14.99 -12.28
N GLU A 512 -37.51 -14.71 -12.80
CA GLU A 512 -36.42 -15.68 -12.98
C GLU A 512 -35.45 -15.71 -11.78
N ASP A 513 -35.82 -15.05 -10.68
CA ASP A 513 -35.03 -14.93 -9.46
C ASP A 513 -33.74 -14.13 -9.60
N ASN A 514 -33.60 -13.34 -10.66
CA ASN A 514 -32.45 -12.47 -10.88
C ASN A 514 -32.67 -11.09 -10.26
N LEU A 515 -31.60 -10.49 -9.73
CA LEU A 515 -31.63 -9.15 -9.17
C LEU A 515 -32.00 -8.13 -10.27
N GLN A 516 -33.03 -7.33 -10.02
CA GLN A 516 -33.48 -6.34 -11.00
C GLN A 516 -32.38 -5.34 -11.37
N ALA A 517 -32.19 -5.08 -12.66
CA ALA A 517 -31.04 -4.32 -13.17
C ALA A 517 -31.00 -2.85 -12.76
N ASN A 518 -32.15 -2.19 -12.53
CA ASN A 518 -32.22 -0.73 -12.35
C ASN A 518 -32.54 -0.28 -10.90
N LEU A 519 -32.18 -1.11 -9.91
CA LEU A 519 -32.39 -0.75 -8.51
C LEU A 519 -31.54 0.45 -8.08
N SER A 520 -32.17 1.36 -7.32
CA SER A 520 -31.49 2.51 -6.73
C SER A 520 -30.52 2.06 -5.62
N VAL A 521 -29.49 2.87 -5.33
CA VAL A 521 -28.57 2.64 -4.19
C VAL A 521 -29.35 2.45 -2.89
N ARG A 522 -30.41 3.23 -2.67
CA ARG A 522 -31.29 3.10 -1.50
C ARG A 522 -31.97 1.73 -1.44
N SER A 523 -32.53 1.27 -2.56
CA SER A 523 -33.19 -0.04 -2.66
C SER A 523 -32.20 -1.18 -2.42
N LEU A 524 -30.99 -1.09 -3.00
CA LEU A 524 -29.93 -2.07 -2.80
C LEU A 524 -29.42 -2.09 -1.35
N SER A 525 -29.21 -0.94 -0.72
CA SER A 525 -28.84 -0.88 0.69
C SER A 525 -29.93 -1.47 1.60
N MET A 526 -31.21 -1.21 1.29
CA MET A 526 -32.33 -1.84 2.02
C MET A 526 -32.32 -3.36 1.84
N LEU A 527 -32.14 -3.86 0.62
CA LEU A 527 -32.05 -5.28 0.32
C LEU A 527 -30.92 -5.95 1.09
N LEU A 528 -29.71 -5.40 1.01
CA LEU A 528 -28.54 -5.91 1.71
C LEU A 528 -28.77 -5.97 3.22
N ASN A 529 -29.32 -4.89 3.82
CA ASN A 529 -29.66 -4.88 5.24
C ASN A 529 -30.68 -5.97 5.62
N ARG A 530 -31.67 -6.24 4.76
CA ARG A 530 -32.65 -7.31 4.99
C ARG A 530 -32.00 -8.69 4.90
N LEU A 531 -31.23 -8.96 3.85
CA LEU A 531 -30.48 -10.22 3.69
C LEU A 531 -29.53 -10.47 4.88
N ASN A 532 -28.87 -9.43 5.35
CA ASN A 532 -27.98 -9.46 6.50
C ASN A 532 -28.74 -9.72 7.81
N SER A 533 -29.92 -9.14 7.98
CA SER A 533 -30.75 -9.35 9.19
C SER A 533 -31.22 -10.80 9.36
N ILE A 534 -31.33 -11.55 8.26
CA ILE A 534 -31.69 -12.98 8.26
C ILE A 534 -30.47 -13.89 8.06
N GLU A 535 -29.27 -13.31 8.11
CA GLU A 535 -28.00 -14.03 7.94
C GLU A 535 -27.89 -14.80 6.62
N TYR A 536 -28.57 -14.35 5.55
CA TYR A 536 -28.66 -15.04 4.27
C TYR A 536 -27.29 -15.30 3.63
N THR A 537 -26.37 -14.35 3.77
CA THR A 537 -25.03 -14.40 3.21
C THR A 537 -24.06 -15.26 4.03
N LYS A 538 -24.48 -15.81 5.18
CA LYS A 538 -23.63 -16.71 5.96
C LYS A 538 -23.43 -18.04 5.22
N ALA A 539 -22.17 -18.43 5.02
CA ALA A 539 -21.83 -19.80 4.64
C ALA A 539 -22.44 -20.76 5.67
N ALA A 540 -23.04 -21.86 5.22
CA ALA A 540 -23.68 -22.85 6.08
C ALA A 540 -22.67 -23.37 7.12
N THR A 541 -22.66 -22.79 8.31
CA THR A 541 -21.96 -23.35 9.46
C THR A 541 -22.78 -24.50 10.01
N MET A 542 -22.12 -25.47 10.64
CA MET A 542 -22.73 -26.68 11.21
C MET A 542 -23.95 -26.45 12.13
N ALA A 543 -24.22 -25.21 12.52
CA ALA A 543 -25.44 -24.79 13.21
C ALA A 543 -26.69 -24.75 12.29
N ASN A 544 -26.57 -24.31 11.02
CA ASN A 544 -27.67 -24.28 10.05
C ASN A 544 -28.02 -25.69 9.52
N THR A 545 -27.08 -26.63 9.58
CA THR A 545 -27.35 -28.05 9.29
C THR A 545 -28.15 -28.78 10.38
N LYS A 546 -28.35 -28.22 11.58
CA LYS A 546 -29.25 -28.86 12.58
C LYS A 546 -30.73 -28.79 12.16
N VAL A 547 -31.10 -27.83 11.33
CA VAL A 547 -32.47 -27.73 10.78
C VAL A 547 -32.65 -28.78 9.66
N ALA A 548 -31.65 -28.95 8.79
CA ALA A 548 -31.64 -30.03 7.78
C ALA A 548 -31.51 -31.44 8.41
N GLY A 549 -30.68 -31.60 9.44
CA GLY A 549 -30.49 -32.86 10.15
C GLY A 549 -31.72 -33.32 10.96
N LYS A 550 -32.57 -32.38 11.41
CA LYS A 550 -33.88 -32.72 12.00
C LYS A 550 -34.86 -33.24 10.95
N LYS A 551 -34.85 -32.73 9.71
CA LYS A 551 -35.66 -33.26 8.59
C LYS A 551 -35.23 -34.69 8.21
N VAL A 552 -33.92 -34.98 8.18
CA VAL A 552 -33.42 -36.34 7.88
C VAL A 552 -33.74 -37.34 9.00
N LYS A 553 -33.63 -36.95 10.28
CA LYS A 553 -34.07 -37.80 11.41
C LYS A 553 -35.58 -37.98 11.47
N GLY A 554 -36.36 -36.96 11.10
CA GLY A 554 -37.82 -37.03 11.01
C GLY A 554 -38.31 -37.94 9.88
N MET A 555 -37.66 -37.88 8.71
CA MET A 555 -37.94 -38.81 7.60
C MET A 555 -37.46 -40.23 7.89
N ALA A 556 -36.31 -40.41 8.54
CA ALA A 556 -35.83 -41.74 8.93
C ALA A 556 -36.77 -42.38 9.98
N ASN A 557 -37.27 -41.62 10.94
CA ASN A 557 -38.23 -42.15 11.93
C ASN A 557 -39.62 -42.40 11.33
N SER A 558 -40.07 -41.63 10.34
CA SER A 558 -41.34 -41.90 9.66
C SER A 558 -41.25 -43.10 8.70
N PHE A 559 -40.10 -43.32 8.06
CA PHE A 559 -39.81 -44.52 7.29
C PHE A 559 -39.71 -45.77 8.18
N ILE A 560 -39.01 -45.70 9.31
CA ILE A 560 -38.92 -46.82 10.26
C ILE A 560 -40.30 -47.14 10.84
N LYS A 561 -41.10 -46.12 11.18
CA LYS A 561 -42.46 -46.33 11.70
C LYS A 561 -43.40 -46.96 10.67
N ARG A 562 -43.38 -46.50 9.41
CA ARG A 562 -44.13 -47.16 8.31
C ARG A 562 -43.67 -48.59 8.06
N TYR A 563 -42.37 -48.87 8.18
CA TYR A 563 -41.82 -50.21 7.96
C TYR A 563 -42.10 -51.17 9.13
N THR A 564 -42.27 -50.67 10.37
CA THR A 564 -42.73 -51.48 11.50
C THR A 564 -44.24 -51.69 11.49
N ASP A 565 -45.03 -50.69 11.07
CA ASP A 565 -46.49 -50.79 11.01
C ASP A 565 -46.92 -51.76 9.86
N ASP A 566 -46.25 -51.71 8.68
CA ASP A 566 -46.46 -52.67 7.57
C ASP A 566 -46.06 -54.12 7.95
N LYS A 567 -45.13 -54.32 8.90
CA LYS A 567 -44.74 -55.66 9.38
C LYS A 567 -45.67 -56.21 10.45
N SER A 568 -46.33 -55.36 11.24
CA SER A 568 -47.39 -55.81 12.15
C SER A 568 -48.68 -56.18 11.40
N GLU A 569 -49.02 -55.46 10.32
CA GLU A 569 -50.18 -55.82 9.49
C GLU A 569 -49.97 -57.13 8.70
N GLN A 570 -48.72 -57.44 8.31
CA GLN A 570 -48.40 -58.73 7.66
C GLN A 570 -48.25 -59.92 8.63
N GLN A 571 -48.20 -59.70 9.94
CA GLN A 571 -48.20 -60.79 10.94
C GLN A 571 -49.59 -61.10 11.50
N ASP A 572 -50.55 -60.19 11.37
CA ASP A 572 -51.95 -60.45 11.76
C ASP A 572 -52.74 -61.20 10.66
N ASP A 573 -52.39 -61.01 9.37
CA ASP A 573 -53.03 -61.70 8.24
C ASP A 573 -52.56 -63.15 7.98
N GLU A 574 -51.47 -63.62 8.61
CA GLU A 574 -51.00 -65.02 8.53
C GLU A 574 -51.49 -65.90 9.71
N SER A 575 -52.36 -65.37 10.58
CA SER A 575 -52.92 -66.12 11.74
C SER A 575 -54.36 -66.62 11.56
N GLU A 576 -55.04 -66.30 10.43
CA GLU A 576 -56.33 -66.88 10.04
C GLU A 576 -56.19 -67.95 8.95
N GLN A 577 -55.36 -68.96 9.19
CA GLN A 577 -55.52 -70.30 8.59
C GLN A 577 -55.16 -71.37 9.62
N GLN A 578 -56.14 -71.81 10.42
CA GLN A 578 -56.20 -73.19 10.91
C GLN A 578 -57.64 -73.73 10.89
N PRO A 579 -57.82 -75.03 10.61
CA PRO A 579 -59.08 -75.62 10.18
C PRO A 579 -59.91 -76.16 11.34
N GLU A 580 -61.22 -75.91 11.31
CA GLU A 580 -62.32 -76.90 11.38
C GLU A 580 -63.69 -76.21 11.26
#